data_AF-A0AAT9S492-F1
#
_entry.id   AF-A0AAT9S492-F1
#
_cell.length_a   1.000
_cell.length_b   1.000
_cell.length_c   1.000
_cell.angle_alpha   90.00
_cell.angle_beta   90.00
_cell.angle_gamma   90.00
#
_symmetry.space_group_name_H-M   'P 1'
#
loop_
_entity.id
_entity.type
_entity.pdbx_description
1 polymer ?
#
loop_
_entity_poly.entity_id
_entity_poly.type
_entity_poly.pdbx_seq_one_letter_code
_entity_poly.pdbx_strand_id
1 'polypeptide(L)' 'MIQIRMSDTPGRAYYERKIAEGKTAKEAKRCLKRPLADHVWRVMLTDERRNQRRLLQAG' A
#
# COMPACT_ATOMS: atom_id res chain seq x y z
N MET A 1 3.78 7.27 3.72
CA MET A 1 3.91 8.71 3.42
C MET A 1 3.14 9.01 2.14
N ILE A 2 2.28 10.03 2.10
CA ILE A 2 1.46 10.32 0.93
C ILE A 2 1.75 11.77 0.52
N GLN A 3 2.59 11.94 -0.49
CA GLN A 3 3.14 13.25 -0.87
C GLN A 3 2.14 14.14 -1.65
N ILE A 4 0.82 13.96 -1.48
CA ILE A 4 -0.22 14.68 -2.25
C ILE A 4 -0.20 16.20 -2.01
N ARG A 5 0.36 16.67 -0.88
CA ARG A 5 0.41 18.10 -0.55
C ARG A 5 1.57 18.85 -1.20
N MET A 6 2.60 18.14 -1.65
CA MET A 6 3.78 18.74 -2.28
C MET A 6 3.57 18.68 -3.80
N SER A 7 3.73 19.83 -4.47
CA SER A 7 3.82 19.91 -5.93
C SER A 7 4.99 19.06 -6.42
N ASP A 8 4.86 18.50 -7.62
CA ASP A 8 5.90 17.73 -8.33
C ASP A 8 6.35 16.41 -7.71
N THR A 9 5.51 15.81 -6.86
CA THR A 9 5.80 14.47 -6.36
C THR A 9 5.11 13.36 -7.18
N PRO A 10 5.74 12.18 -7.32
CA PRO A 10 5.09 11.04 -7.98
C PRO A 10 3.73 10.67 -7.35
N GLY A 11 3.58 10.86 -6.04
CA GLY A 11 2.32 10.64 -5.35
C GLY A 11 1.23 11.64 -5.75
N ARG A 12 1.59 12.89 -6.01
CA ARG A 12 0.69 13.92 -6.55
C ARG A 12 0.28 13.61 -7.99
N ALA A 13 1.25 13.31 -8.86
CA ALA A 13 0.98 12.95 -10.25
C ALA A 13 0.07 11.71 -10.38
N TYR A 14 0.29 10.68 -9.54
CA TYR A 14 -0.58 9.52 -9.48
C TYR A 14 -2.00 9.88 -9.01
N TYR A 15 -2.12 10.71 -7.96
CA TYR A 15 -3.41 11.16 -7.45
C TYR A 15 -4.18 11.94 -8.52
N GLU A 16 -3.54 12.89 -9.20
CA GLU A 16 -4.15 13.71 -10.26
C GLU A 16 -4.57 12.86 -11.45
N ARG A 17 -3.76 11.89 -11.87
CA ARG A 17 -4.16 10.92 -12.89
C ARG A 17 -5.43 10.17 -12.48
N LYS A 18 -5.55 9.74 -11.22
CA LYS A 18 -6.77 9.06 -10.73
C LYS A 18 -7.98 9.98 -10.70
N ILE A 19 -7.81 11.27 -10.43
CA ILE A 19 -8.89 12.26 -10.56
C ILE A 19 -9.30 12.43 -12.03
N ALA A 20 -8.34 12.55 -12.95
CA ALA A 20 -8.60 12.67 -14.39
C ALA A 20 -9.30 11.42 -14.98
N GLU A 21 -9.05 10.24 -14.41
CA GLU A 21 -9.78 8.99 -14.70
C GLU A 21 -11.22 8.98 -14.14
N GLY A 22 -11.70 10.07 -13.51
CA GLY A 22 -13.05 10.21 -12.98
C GLY A 22 -13.25 9.71 -11.55
N LYS A 23 -12.17 9.33 -10.84
CA LYS A 23 -12.28 8.90 -9.45
C LYS A 23 -12.48 10.10 -8.52
N THR A 24 -13.24 9.88 -7.46
CA THR A 24 -13.34 10.85 -6.37
C THR A 24 -12.00 11.02 -5.66
N ALA A 25 -11.80 12.15 -4.99
CA ALA A 25 -10.64 12.39 -4.13
C ALA A 25 -10.42 11.28 -3.08
N LYS A 26 -11.49 10.68 -2.57
CA LYS A 26 -11.42 9.58 -1.60
C LYS A 26 -10.87 8.31 -2.25
N GLU A 27 -11.36 7.97 -3.43
CA GLU A 27 -10.92 6.79 -4.20
C GLU A 27 -9.47 6.95 -4.68
N ALA A 28 -9.10 8.12 -5.20
CA ALA A 28 -7.74 8.41 -5.60
C ALA A 28 -6.74 8.27 -4.43
N LYS A 29 -7.08 8.81 -3.25
CA LYS A 29 -6.30 8.60 -2.01
C LYS A 29 -6.23 7.13 -1.62
N ARG A 30 -7.33 6.39 -1.72
CA ARG A 30 -7.35 4.95 -1.42
C ARG A 30 -6.44 4.17 -2.36
N CYS A 31 -6.52 4.43 -3.67
CA CYS A 31 -5.64 3.82 -4.67
C CYS A 31 -4.16 4.11 -4.38
N LEU A 32 -3.82 5.32 -3.95
CA LEU A 32 -2.44 5.66 -3.62
C LEU A 32 -1.92 4.94 -2.36
N LYS A 33 -2.77 4.71 -1.35
CA LYS A 33 -2.36 4.00 -0.12
C LYS A 33 -2.37 2.48 -0.26
N ARG A 34 -3.19 1.93 -1.16
CA ARG A 34 -3.44 0.49 -1.27
C ARG A 34 -2.18 -0.34 -1.54
N PRO A 35 -1.25 0.05 -2.44
CA PRO A 35 -0.03 -0.71 -2.67
C PRO A 35 0.83 -0.88 -1.42
N LEU A 36 0.92 0.16 -0.58
CA LEU A 36 1.68 0.10 0.66
C LEU A 36 1.03 -0.84 1.68
N ALA A 37 -0.28 -0.72 1.87
CA ALA A 37 -1.03 -1.61 2.76
C ALA A 37 -0.91 -3.07 2.30
N ASP A 38 -1.04 -3.32 0.99
CA ASP A 38 -0.93 -4.66 0.41
C ASP A 38 0.50 -5.22 0.50
N HIS A 39 1.52 -4.37 0.47
CA HIS A 39 2.91 -4.79 0.71
C HIS A 39 3.12 -5.21 2.16
N VAL A 40 2.73 -4.37 3.12
CA VAL A 40 2.85 -4.66 4.56
C VAL A 40 2.09 -5.94 4.92
N TRP A 41 0.84 -6.08 4.43
CA TRP A 41 0.04 -7.28 4.65
C TRP A 41 0.76 -8.55 4.16
N ARG A 42 1.35 -8.52 2.95
CA ARG A 42 2.09 -9.67 2.39
C ARG A 42 3.34 -10.01 3.20
N VAL A 43 4.05 -9.01 3.69
CA VAL A 43 5.21 -9.21 4.58
C VAL A 43 4.76 -9.90 5.87
N MET A 44 3.73 -9.36 6.54
CA MET A 44 3.19 -9.94 7.78
C MET A 44 2.76 -11.39 7.59
N LEU A 45 2.06 -11.70 6.49
CA LEU A 45 1.61 -13.07 6.21
C LEU A 45 2.80 -14.02 5.94
N THR A 46 3.87 -13.52 5.31
CA THR A 46 5.08 -14.30 5.07
C THR A 46 5.81 -14.59 6.36
N ASP A 47 5.91 -13.60 7.25
CA ASP A 47 6.55 -13.76 8.55
C ASP A 47 5.75 -14.68 9.47
N GLU A 48 4.42 -14.58 9.47
CA GLU A 48 3.55 -15.50 10.20
C GLU A 48 3.74 -16.95 9.74
N ARG A 49 3.80 -17.19 8.41
CA ARG A 49 4.08 -18.52 7.86
C ARG A 49 5.47 -19.04 8.27
N ARG A 50 6.48 -18.18 8.31
CA ARG A 50 7.82 -18.54 8.78
C ARG A 50 7.81 -18.88 10.26
N ASN A 51 7.09 -18.12 11.07
CA ASN A 51 6.93 -18.37 12.50
C ASN A 51 6.25 -19.72 12.75
N GLN A 52 5.14 -20.00 12.08
CA GLN A 52 4.45 -21.28 12.17
C GLN A 52 5.34 -22.46 11.79
N ARG A 53 6.14 -22.35 10.72
CA ARG A 53 7.11 -23.39 10.34
C ARG A 53 8.18 -23.63 11.40
N ARG A 54 8.68 -22.56 12.05
CA ARG A 54 9.67 -22.69 13.12
C ARG A 54 9.10 -23.44 14.33
N LEU A 55 7.87 -23.13 14.72
CA LEU A 55 7.20 -23.78 15.84
C LEU A 55 7.00 -25.28 15.57
N LEU A 56 6.64 -25.66 14.35
CA LEU A 56 6.47 -27.08 13.96
C LEU A 56 7.79 -27.86 13.87
N GLN A 57 8.94 -27.19 13.72
CA GLN A 57 10.26 -27.83 13.68
C GLN A 57 10.93 -27.92 15.06
N ALA A 58 10.38 -27.20 16.05
CA ALA A 58 10.93 -27.10 17.40
C ALA A 58 10.24 -28.03 18.41
N GLY A 59 9.17 -28.73 18.02
CA GLY A 59 8.51 -29.79 18.77
C GLY A 59 8.71 -31.13 18.09
#